data_AF-A0A2G1W549-F1
#
_entry.id   AF-A0A2G1W549-F1
#
_cell.length_a   1.000
_cell.length_b   1.000
_cell.length_c   1.000
_cell.angle_alpha   90.00
_cell.angle_beta   90.00
_cell.angle_gamma   90.00
#
_symmetry.space_group_name_H-M   'P 1'
#
loop_
_entity.id
_entity.type
_entity.pdbx_description
1 polymer ?
#
loop_
_entity_poly.entity_id
_entity_poly.type
_entity_poly.pdbx_seq_one_letter_code
_entity_poly.pdbx_strand_id
1 'polypeptide(L)'
;MIKTDAIRETAKDHLHWTNQQIKEEVKRKHGLIVSSSAIINVIGSHRRRMRDASLSINLLGEARKFLKMVGSFEQARNLLALAETES
;
A
#
# COMPACT_ATOMS: atom_id res chain seq x y z
N MET A 1 0.39 -18.15 -15.25
CA MET A 1 0.61 -17.07 -14.27
C MET A 1 2.06 -17.05 -13.84
N ILE A 2 2.73 -15.90 -13.88
CA ILE A 2 4.14 -15.78 -13.52
C ILE A 2 4.23 -15.59 -11.99
N LYS A 3 5.31 -16.06 -11.36
CA LYS A 3 5.53 -15.94 -9.90
C LYS A 3 5.36 -14.51 -9.38
N THR A 4 5.75 -13.52 -10.18
CA THR A 4 5.62 -12.09 -9.90
C THR A 4 4.16 -11.68 -9.71
N ASP A 5 3.27 -12.14 -10.59
CA ASP A 5 1.86 -11.80 -10.56
C ASP A 5 1.16 -12.47 -9.38
N ALA A 6 1.50 -13.74 -9.11
CA ALA A 6 1.00 -14.46 -7.94
C ALA A 6 1.39 -13.78 -6.62
N ILE A 7 2.63 -13.27 -6.51
CA ILE A 7 3.06 -12.49 -5.34
C ILE A 7 2.25 -11.19 -5.21
N ARG A 8 2.05 -10.45 -6.31
CA ARG A 8 1.28 -9.19 -6.29
C ARG A 8 -0.18 -9.42 -5.91
N GLU A 9 -0.81 -10.41 -6.52
CA GLU A 9 -2.21 -10.76 -6.26
C GLU A 9 -2.39 -11.17 -4.80
N THR A 10 -1.50 -12.02 -4.28
CA THR A 10 -1.56 -12.48 -2.90
C THR A 10 -1.33 -11.35 -1.89
N ALA A 11 -0.43 -10.40 -2.19
CA ALA A 11 -0.06 -9.33 -1.28
C ALA A 11 -0.98 -8.10 -1.35
N LYS A 12 -1.83 -7.97 -2.37
CA LYS A 12 -2.65 -6.79 -2.65
C LYS A 12 -3.50 -6.37 -1.44
N ASP A 13 -4.14 -7.34 -0.79
CA ASP A 13 -5.04 -7.10 0.34
C ASP A 13 -4.35 -7.35 1.71
N HIS A 14 -3.05 -7.72 1.68
CA HIS A 14 -2.34 -8.28 2.82
C HIS A 14 -0.93 -7.69 2.99
N LEU A 15 -0.79 -6.37 2.85
CA LEU A 15 0.50 -5.66 2.99
C LEU A 15 1.20 -5.89 4.35
N HIS A 16 0.42 -6.19 5.39
CA HIS A 16 0.90 -6.45 6.74
C HIS A 16 1.48 -7.86 6.94
N TRP A 17 1.36 -8.75 5.95
CA TRP A 17 1.90 -10.10 6.08
C TRP A 17 3.42 -10.13 6.01
N THR A 18 3.97 -11.04 6.80
CA THR A 18 5.38 -11.42 6.74
C THR A 18 5.67 -12.15 5.43
N ASN A 19 6.95 -12.20 5.04
CA ASN A 19 7.34 -12.94 3.84
C ASN A 19 7.01 -14.45 3.97
N GLN A 20 6.98 -14.99 5.19
CA GLN A 20 6.63 -16.40 5.40
C GLN A 20 5.15 -16.65 5.09
N GLN A 21 4.26 -15.82 5.62
CA GLN A 21 2.82 -15.90 5.33
C GLN A 21 2.53 -15.76 3.84
N ILE A 22 3.21 -14.83 3.16
CA ILE A 22 3.06 -14.65 1.70
C ILE A 22 3.49 -15.91 0.95
N LYS A 23 4.58 -16.58 1.36
CA LYS A 23 5.00 -17.85 0.71
C LYS A 23 3.97 -18.95 0.86
N GLU A 24 3.45 -19.11 2.07
CA GLU A 24 2.44 -20.12 2.38
C GLU A 24 1.17 -19.89 1.57
N GLU A 25 0.73 -18.63 1.48
CA GLU A 25 -0.46 -18.29 0.73
C GLU A 25 -0.26 -18.43 -0.80
N VAL A 26 0.88 -17.99 -1.34
CA VAL A 26 1.19 -18.18 -2.77
C VAL A 26 1.24 -19.67 -3.12
N LYS A 27 1.79 -20.50 -2.22
CA LYS A 27 1.79 -21.96 -2.40
C LYS A 27 0.37 -22.52 -2.33
N ARG A 28 -0.47 -22.04 -1.40
CA ARG A 28 -1.85 -22.51 -1.21
C ARG A 28 -2.77 -22.13 -2.38
N LYS A 29 -2.74 -20.88 -2.83
CA LYS A 29 -3.61 -20.35 -3.88
C LYS A 29 -3.16 -20.73 -5.29
N HIS A 30 -1.85 -20.76 -5.52
CA HIS A 30 -1.29 -20.85 -6.88
C HIS A 30 -0.40 -22.09 -7.09
N GLY A 31 -0.12 -22.88 -6.05
CA GLY A 31 0.77 -24.04 -6.15
C GLY A 31 2.25 -23.68 -6.39
N LEU A 32 2.62 -22.41 -6.22
CA LEU A 32 3.96 -21.91 -6.56
C LEU A 32 4.84 -21.76 -5.33
N ILE A 33 6.11 -22.13 -5.47
CA ILE A 33 7.15 -21.90 -4.46
C ILE A 33 7.93 -20.63 -4.82
N VAL A 34 7.95 -19.67 -3.90
CA VAL A 34 8.61 -18.36 -4.04
C VAL A 34 9.62 -18.13 -2.92
N SER A 35 10.72 -17.44 -3.24
CA SER A 35 11.76 -17.09 -2.27
C SER A 35 11.44 -15.76 -1.58
N SER A 36 12.05 -15.52 -0.40
CA SER A 36 11.95 -14.22 0.26
C SER A 36 12.51 -13.08 -0.60
N SER A 37 13.58 -13.35 -1.36
CA SER A 37 14.19 -12.37 -2.28
C SER A 37 13.24 -11.98 -3.40
N ALA A 38 12.52 -12.93 -3.99
CA ALA A 38 11.50 -12.65 -5.01
C ALA A 38 10.39 -11.77 -4.44
N ILE A 39 9.91 -12.04 -3.23
CA ILE A 39 8.89 -11.22 -2.56
C ILE A 39 9.41 -9.78 -2.35
N ILE A 40 10.63 -9.63 -1.80
CA ILE A 40 11.22 -8.32 -1.54
C ILE A 40 11.38 -7.51 -2.83
N ASN A 41 11.79 -8.14 -3.93
CA ASN A 41 11.95 -7.46 -5.21
C ASN A 41 10.61 -6.99 -5.80
N VAL A 42 9.52 -7.70 -5.52
CA VAL A 42 8.21 -7.40 -6.12
C VAL A 42 7.40 -6.39 -5.30
N ILE A 43 7.40 -6.51 -3.97
CA ILE A 43 6.55 -5.69 -3.08
C ILE A 43 7.34 -4.99 -1.95
N GLY A 44 8.66 -5.01 -2.01
CA GLY A 44 9.52 -4.41 -0.98
C GLY A 44 9.68 -5.27 0.28
N SER A 45 10.53 -4.81 1.20
CA SER A 45 10.74 -5.48 2.49
C SER A 45 9.54 -5.29 3.42
N HIS A 46 9.32 -6.23 4.34
CA HIS A 46 8.21 -6.15 5.29
C HIS A 46 8.24 -4.85 6.12
N ARG A 47 9.43 -4.42 6.58
CA ARG A 47 9.60 -3.14 7.28
C ARG A 47 9.17 -1.93 6.45
N ARG A 48 9.50 -1.93 5.14
CA ARG A 48 9.08 -0.87 4.23
C ARG A 48 7.57 -0.88 4.03
N ARG A 49 6.98 -2.05 3.77
CA ARG A 49 5.51 -2.21 3.62
C ARG A 49 4.75 -1.71 4.85
N MET A 50 5.23 -2.03 6.05
CA MET A 50 4.62 -1.55 7.29
C MET A 50 4.71 -0.04 7.44
N ARG A 51 5.86 0.56 7.12
CA ARG A 51 6.03 2.02 7.15
C ARG A 51 5.09 2.71 6.15
N ASP A 52 5.01 2.19 4.93
CA ASP A 52 4.17 2.73 3.87
C ASP A 52 2.68 2.62 4.24
N ALA A 53 2.28 1.51 4.88
CA ALA A 53 0.93 1.32 5.42
C ALA A 53 0.62 2.34 6.53
N SER A 54 1.53 2.55 7.49
CA SER A 54 1.35 3.56 8.54
C SER A 54 1.25 4.98 7.98
N LEU A 55 2.10 5.32 7.00
CA LEU A 55 2.04 6.62 6.32
C LEU A 55 0.70 6.82 5.60
N SER A 56 0.21 5.78 4.92
CA SER A 56 -1.08 5.81 4.21
C SER A 56 -2.24 6.03 5.18
N ILE A 57 -2.21 5.39 6.36
CA ILE A 57 -3.22 5.61 7.42
C ILE A 57 -3.18 7.06 7.91
N ASN A 58 -1.98 7.61 8.15
CA ASN A 58 -1.83 9.00 8.58
C ASN A 58 -2.37 9.98 7.53
N LEU A 59 -2.03 9.77 6.25
CA LEU A 59 -2.52 10.59 5.14
C LEU A 59 -4.04 10.54 5.03
N LEU A 60 -4.66 9.36 5.17
CA LEU A 60 -6.12 9.24 5.21
C LEU A 60 -6.74 9.99 6.39
N GLY A 61 -6.07 9.99 7.54
CA GLY A 61 -6.46 10.76 8.72
C GLY A 61 -6.44 12.27 8.46
N GLU A 62 -5.34 12.77 7.91
CA GLU A 62 -5.19 14.19 7.56
C GLU A 62 -6.15 14.61 6.45
N ALA A 63 -6.35 13.79 5.42
CA ALA A 63 -7.34 14.04 4.38
C ALA A 63 -8.76 14.13 4.94
N ARG A 64 -9.14 13.26 5.88
CA ARG A 64 -10.44 13.33 6.57
C ARG A 64 -10.57 14.59 7.41
N LYS A 65 -9.52 15.00 8.13
CA LYS A 65 -9.53 16.26 8.90
C LYS A 65 -9.68 17.46 7.98
N PHE A 66 -8.93 17.47 6.88
CA PHE A 66 -9.02 18.51 5.87
C PHE A 66 -10.44 18.62 5.32
N LEU A 67 -11.03 17.52 4.83
CA LEU A 67 -12.41 17.51 4.34
C LEU A 67 -13.43 18.01 5.39
N LYS A 68 -13.24 17.68 6.67
CA LYS A 68 -14.07 18.22 7.76
C LYS A 68 -13.91 19.73 7.95
N MET A 69 -12.68 20.24 7.84
CA MET A 69 -12.42 21.68 7.96
C MET A 69 -13.01 22.47 6.80
N VAL A 70 -12.87 21.95 5.57
CA VAL A 70 -13.33 22.70 4.39
C VAL A 70 -14.82 22.51 4.10
N GLY A 71 -15.48 21.47 4.61
CA GLY A 71 -16.94 21.28 4.49
C GLY A 71 -17.45 20.96 3.07
N SER A 72 -16.64 21.13 2.03
CA SER A 72 -16.92 20.77 0.63
C SER A 72 -15.66 20.25 -0.08
N PHE A 73 -15.83 19.21 -0.90
CA PHE A 73 -14.77 18.63 -1.72
C PHE A 73 -14.20 19.63 -2.75
N GLU A 74 -15.03 20.54 -3.28
CA GLU A 74 -14.58 21.59 -4.20
C GLU A 74 -13.62 22.57 -3.53
N GLN A 75 -13.92 22.97 -2.29
CA GLN A 75 -13.08 23.89 -1.54
C GLN A 75 -11.77 23.22 -1.11
N ALA A 76 -11.83 21.94 -0.74
CA ALA A 76 -10.66 21.12 -0.48
C ALA A 76 -9.73 21.03 -1.71
N ARG A 77 -10.30 20.82 -2.90
CA ARG A 77 -9.55 20.80 -4.17
C ARG A 77 -8.89 22.15 -4.48
N ASN A 78 -9.63 23.26 -4.28
CA ASN A 78 -9.10 24.59 -4.54
C ASN A 78 -7.96 24.98 -3.58
N LEU A 79 -8.05 24.60 -2.31
CA LEU A 79 -6.98 24.80 -1.33
C LEU A 79 -5.73 23.98 -1.64
N LEU A 80 -5.88 22.74 -2.13
CA LEU A 80 -4.74 21.94 -2.59
C LEU A 80 -4.05 22.58 -3.81
N ALA A 81 -4.83 23.04 -4.79
CA ALA A 81 -4.28 23.70 -5.98
C ALA A 81 -3.51 24.99 -5.63
N LEU A 82 -3.99 25.76 -4.65
CA LEU A 82 -3.29 26.95 -4.14
C LEU A 82 -1.96 26.60 -3.47
N ALA A 83 -1.93 25.55 -2.64
CA ALA A 83 -0.71 25.12 -1.95
C ALA A 83 0.38 24.62 -2.93
N GLU A 84 -0.01 23.99 -4.04
CA GLU A 84 0.91 23.54 -5.10
C GLU A 84 1.52 24.71 -5.90
N THR A 85 0.83 25.85 -6.00
CA THR A 85 1.35 27.04 -6.70
C THR A 85 2.28 27.91 -5.84
N GLU A 86 2.24 27.77 -4.51
CA GLU A 86 3.09 28.52 -3.58
C GLU A 86 4.39 27.76 -3.19
N SER A 87 4.53 26.51 -3.64
CA SER A 87 5.72 25.67 -3.43
C SER A 87 6.67 25.71 -4.61
#